data_AF-A0A5E7V2Q2-F1
#
_entry.id   AF-A0A5E7V2Q2-F1
#
_cell.length_a   1.000
_cell.length_b   1.000
_cell.length_c   1.000
_cell.angle_alpha   90.00
_cell.angle_beta   90.00
_cell.angle_gamma   90.00
#
_symmetry.space_group_name_H-M   'P 1'
#
loop_
_entity.id
_entity.type
_entity.pdbx_description
1 polymer ?
#
loop_
_entity_poly.entity_id
_entity_poly.type
_entity_poly.pdbx_seq_one_letter_code
_entity_poly.pdbx_strand_id
1 'polypeptide(L)'
;MLIFNCTEAAGNFFSRVHKGKKITPVEKPPSTVVEDDEPDEFAEQWLVHAKTVQRKHVLYVIHVQTRYCMIFADAKKADVAGFIQRFTERWMNGLMRDALHHDALQWAGGTDMLERIAESCRQYKLYKRGHRSAQGHLGEIAWIFEDYAAEWGCLPPDEIMAGRFDAKMNGFIRGNKSVKGYLVPDEEMMAHWMRQYCGLDESVIQDARNRRDEVKREIRELEAAHEQQDQPLQ
;
A
#
# COMPACT_ATOMS: atom_id res chain seq x y z
N MET A 1 -3.95 0.19 15.56
CA MET A 1 -4.23 1.62 15.26
C MET A 1 -3.59 2.00 13.94
N LEU A 2 -4.25 2.79 13.09
CA LEU A 2 -3.63 3.32 11.85
C LEU A 2 -2.89 4.64 12.11
N ILE A 3 -1.64 4.74 11.70
CA ILE A 3 -0.84 5.96 11.83
C ILE A 3 -0.41 6.43 10.44
N PHE A 4 -0.85 7.63 10.06
CA PHE A 4 -0.52 8.27 8.78
C PHE A 4 0.49 9.39 8.99
N ASN A 5 1.76 9.09 8.72
CA ASN A 5 2.84 10.06 8.66
C ASN A 5 2.70 10.89 7.38
N CYS A 6 2.26 12.12 7.53
CA CYS A 6 1.97 13.03 6.44
C CYS A 6 3.21 13.88 6.13
N THR A 7 3.72 13.77 4.90
CA THR A 7 4.63 14.77 4.33
C THR A 7 4.00 16.17 4.37
N GLU A 8 4.78 17.23 4.18
CA GLU A 8 4.24 18.59 4.16
C GLU A 8 3.10 18.77 3.13
N ALA A 9 3.26 18.19 1.94
CA ALA A 9 2.24 18.24 0.90
C ALA A 9 0.94 17.54 1.34
N ALA A 10 1.04 16.33 1.90
CA ALA A 10 -0.12 15.62 2.45
C ALA A 10 -0.77 16.37 3.62
N GLY A 11 0.05 16.95 4.50
CA GLY A 11 -0.44 17.75 5.60
C GLY A 11 -1.24 18.97 5.15
N ASN A 12 -0.79 19.64 4.08
CA ASN A 12 -1.52 20.74 3.46
C ASN A 12 -2.78 20.26 2.71
N PHE A 13 -2.76 19.08 2.10
CA PHE A 13 -3.91 18.47 1.44
C PHE A 13 -5.06 18.18 2.42
N PHE A 14 -4.76 17.59 3.58
CA PHE A 14 -5.77 17.29 4.60
C PHE A 14 -6.22 18.53 5.41
N SER A 15 -5.56 19.67 5.20
CA SER A 15 -5.92 20.92 5.87
C SER A 15 -6.84 21.79 5.02
N ARG A 16 -7.64 22.63 5.67
CA ARG A 16 -8.41 23.68 5.02
C ARG A 16 -8.18 25.03 5.70
N VAL A 17 -8.36 26.11 4.95
CA VAL A 17 -8.38 27.46 5.50
C VAL A 17 -9.83 27.91 5.63
N HIS A 18 -10.24 28.31 6.83
CA HIS A 18 -11.54 28.90 7.09
C HIS A 18 -11.35 30.23 7.80
N LYS A 19 -11.83 31.32 7.19
CA LYS A 19 -11.69 32.70 7.72
C LYS A 19 -10.23 33.05 8.09
N GLY A 20 -9.29 32.73 7.20
CA GLY A 20 -7.85 33.00 7.41
C GLY A 20 -7.15 32.07 8.41
N LYS A 21 -7.86 31.17 9.10
CA LYS A 21 -7.28 30.21 10.03
C LYS A 21 -7.14 28.84 9.37
N LYS A 22 -5.95 28.24 9.49
CA LYS A 22 -5.70 26.86 9.07
C LYS A 22 -6.34 25.90 10.08
N ILE A 23 -7.27 25.08 9.62
CA ILE A 23 -7.85 23.97 10.36
C ILE A 23 -7.18 22.71 9.81
N THR A 24 -6.49 21.98 10.68
CA THR A 24 -5.77 20.77 10.30
C THR A 24 -6.05 19.63 11.27
N PRO A 25 -6.31 18.42 10.76
CA PRO A 25 -6.38 17.20 11.57
C PRO A 25 -4.98 16.60 11.80
N VAL A 26 -3.92 17.21 11.26
CA VAL A 26 -2.56 16.68 11.30
C VAL A 26 -1.85 17.22 12.54
N GLU A 27 -1.54 16.31 13.45
CA GLU A 27 -0.95 16.59 14.74
C GLU A 27 0.60 16.59 14.68
N LYS A 28 1.24 17.10 15.73
CA LYS A 28 2.68 16.93 15.93
C LYS A 28 2.95 15.45 16.31
N PRO A 29 3.92 14.77 15.68
CA PRO A 29 4.25 13.40 16.05
C PRO A 29 4.82 13.33 17.48
N PRO A 30 4.71 12.17 18.16
CA PRO A 30 5.32 11.95 19.47
C PRO A 30 6.86 11.99 19.40
N SER A 31 7.45 11.54 18.29
CA SER A 31 8.89 11.57 18.02
C SER A 31 9.19 12.10 16.61
N THR A 32 10.44 12.49 16.34
CA THR A 32 10.84 13.01 15.01
C THR A 32 11.07 11.93 13.96
N VAL A 33 11.30 10.69 14.37
CA VAL A 33 11.67 9.55 13.53
C VAL A 33 10.66 8.42 13.81
N VAL A 34 10.16 7.73 12.79
CA VAL A 34 9.08 6.74 12.97
C VAL A 34 9.53 5.61 13.89
N GLU A 35 10.78 5.20 13.76
CA GLU A 35 11.42 4.12 14.48
C GLU A 35 11.65 4.42 15.98
N ASP A 36 11.52 5.68 16.40
CA ASP A 36 11.64 6.09 17.81
C ASP A 36 10.28 6.06 18.55
N ASP A 37 9.17 5.78 17.86
CA ASP A 37 7.87 5.62 18.50
C ASP A 37 7.88 4.38 19.41
N GLU A 38 7.18 4.44 20.55
CA GLU A 38 7.00 3.27 21.40
C GLU A 38 6.35 2.13 20.59
N PRO A 39 6.89 0.90 20.67
CA PRO A 39 6.36 -0.22 19.92
C PRO A 39 4.95 -0.57 20.42
N ASP A 40 3.94 -0.14 19.67
CA ASP A 40 2.59 -0.67 19.72
C ASP A 40 2.49 -1.77 18.67
N GLU A 41 2.33 -3.02 19.12
CA GLU A 41 2.33 -4.24 18.29
C GLU A 41 1.30 -4.18 17.16
N PHE A 42 0.22 -3.40 17.33
CA PHE A 42 -0.86 -3.26 16.35
C PHE A 42 -0.87 -1.89 15.65
N ALA A 43 0.18 -1.08 15.81
CA ALA A 43 0.29 0.20 15.14
C ALA A 43 0.78 0.04 13.69
N GLU A 44 -0.11 0.32 12.75
CA GLU A 44 0.19 0.27 11.32
C GLU A 44 0.69 1.63 10.85
N GLN A 45 1.98 1.73 10.55
CA GLN A 45 2.64 2.99 10.20
C GLN A 45 2.73 3.17 8.68
N TRP A 46 2.05 4.19 8.17
CA TRP A 46 2.01 4.54 6.76
C TRP A 46 2.62 5.92 6.54
N LEU A 47 3.28 6.13 5.40
CA LEU A 47 3.69 7.44 4.91
C LEU A 47 2.73 7.89 3.80
N VAL A 48 2.24 9.12 3.90
CA VAL A 48 1.33 9.74 2.93
C VAL A 48 2.02 10.92 2.25
N HIS A 49 1.98 10.91 0.93
CA HIS A 49 2.36 12.03 0.08
C HIS A 49 1.18 12.47 -0.80
N ALA A 50 1.14 13.74 -1.15
CA ALA A 50 0.10 14.31 -2.00
C ALA A 50 0.74 15.09 -3.15
N LYS A 51 0.22 14.90 -4.36
CA LYS A 51 0.62 15.66 -5.55
C LYS A 51 -0.62 15.99 -6.39
N THR A 52 -0.48 16.97 -7.26
CA THR A 52 -1.48 17.24 -8.30
C THR A 52 -1.00 16.63 -9.61
N VAL A 53 -1.79 15.74 -10.20
CA VAL A 53 -1.53 15.12 -11.49
C VAL A 53 -2.76 15.37 -12.37
N GLN A 54 -2.56 15.89 -13.58
CA GLN A 54 -3.66 16.27 -14.48
C GLN A 54 -4.76 17.12 -13.81
N ARG A 55 -4.35 18.11 -13.00
CA ARG A 55 -5.24 19.03 -12.25
C ARG A 55 -6.11 18.36 -11.17
N LYS A 56 -5.94 17.07 -10.91
CA LYS A 56 -6.61 16.33 -9.84
C LYS A 56 -5.61 16.02 -8.72
N HIS A 57 -6.10 15.93 -7.49
CA HIS A 57 -5.27 15.53 -6.38
C HIS A 57 -5.08 14.02 -6.36
N VAL A 58 -3.86 13.57 -6.14
CA VAL A 58 -3.48 12.17 -6.01
C VAL A 58 -2.75 12.01 -4.69
N LEU A 59 -3.19 11.05 -3.90
CA LEU A 59 -2.48 10.60 -2.71
C LEU A 59 -1.69 9.35 -3.02
N TYR A 60 -0.45 9.32 -2.56
CA TYR A 60 0.39 8.14 -2.57
C TYR A 60 0.62 7.72 -1.14
N VAL A 61 0.37 6.46 -0.84
CA VAL A 61 0.48 5.91 0.51
C VAL A 61 1.40 4.71 0.45
N ILE A 62 2.32 4.59 1.41
CA ILE A 62 3.23 3.45 1.51
C ILE A 62 3.33 2.96 2.95
N HIS A 63 3.26 1.65 3.13
CA HIS A 63 3.46 1.02 4.42
C HIS A 63 4.95 1.10 4.78
N VAL A 64 5.26 1.59 5.97
CA VAL A 64 6.65 1.82 6.37
C VAL A 64 7.41 0.50 6.45
N GLN A 65 6.84 -0.53 7.04
CA GLN A 65 7.53 -1.80 7.25
C GLN A 65 7.72 -2.59 5.94
N THR A 66 6.63 -2.83 5.20
CA THR A 66 6.63 -3.74 4.04
C THR A 66 6.87 -3.04 2.70
N ARG A 67 6.87 -1.70 2.68
CA ARG A 67 6.95 -0.86 1.47
C ARG A 67 5.78 -1.06 0.49
N TYR A 68 4.71 -1.72 0.90
CA TYR A 68 3.49 -1.86 0.12
C TYR A 68 2.84 -0.50 -0.11
N CYS A 69 2.50 -0.18 -1.36
CA CYS A 69 1.97 1.12 -1.74
C CYS A 69 0.57 1.05 -2.33
N MET A 70 -0.17 2.14 -2.19
CA MET A 70 -1.45 2.36 -2.86
C MET A 70 -1.56 3.81 -3.33
N ILE A 71 -2.25 4.02 -4.44
CA ILE A 71 -2.57 5.35 -4.96
C ILE A 71 -4.07 5.64 -4.89
N PHE A 72 -4.41 6.88 -4.54
CA PHE A 72 -5.79 7.36 -4.51
C PHE A 72 -5.90 8.55 -5.44
N ALA A 73 -6.33 8.27 -6.68
CA ALA A 73 -6.63 9.27 -7.67
C ALA A 73 -7.91 10.05 -7.32
N ASP A 74 -7.99 11.28 -7.81
CA ASP A 74 -9.12 12.19 -7.62
C ASP A 74 -9.53 12.34 -6.14
N ALA A 75 -8.52 12.47 -5.27
CA ALA A 75 -8.73 12.58 -3.83
C ALA A 75 -9.34 13.93 -3.45
N LYS A 76 -10.38 13.90 -2.62
CA LYS A 76 -11.07 15.11 -2.18
C LYS A 76 -10.27 15.82 -1.08
N LYS A 77 -9.93 17.09 -1.32
CA LYS A 77 -9.16 17.91 -0.38
C LYS A 77 -9.89 18.05 0.96
N ALA A 78 -9.13 17.98 2.05
CA ALA A 78 -9.62 18.09 3.43
C ALA A 78 -10.73 17.09 3.82
N ASP A 79 -10.83 15.96 3.11
CA ASP A 79 -11.75 14.87 3.41
C ASP A 79 -11.01 13.67 4.02
N VAL A 80 -10.72 13.75 5.32
CA VAL A 80 -10.01 12.68 6.04
C VAL A 80 -10.89 11.44 6.17
N ALA A 81 -12.17 11.60 6.53
CA ALA A 81 -13.07 10.45 6.71
C ALA A 81 -13.23 9.65 5.42
N GLY A 82 -13.44 10.32 4.28
CA GLY A 82 -13.50 9.67 2.97
C GLY A 82 -12.18 9.01 2.57
N PHE A 83 -11.04 9.60 2.91
CA PHE A 83 -9.73 8.97 2.71
C PHE A 83 -9.57 7.69 3.53
N ILE A 84 -9.87 7.72 4.83
CA ILE A 84 -9.72 6.56 5.72
C ILE A 84 -10.62 5.41 5.26
N GLN A 85 -11.87 5.69 4.91
CA GLN A 85 -12.79 4.67 4.40
C GLN A 85 -12.24 4.02 3.12
N ARG A 86 -11.91 4.83 2.10
CA ARG A 86 -11.35 4.35 0.83
C ARG A 86 -10.06 3.56 1.07
N PHE A 87 -9.19 4.03 1.96
CA PHE A 87 -7.93 3.39 2.29
C PHE A 87 -8.13 1.99 2.87
N THR A 88 -8.98 1.83 3.90
CA THR A 88 -9.18 0.55 4.57
C THR A 88 -9.83 -0.47 3.63
N GLU A 89 -10.85 -0.06 2.89
CA GLU A 89 -11.49 -0.91 1.87
C GLU A 89 -10.48 -1.33 0.78
N ARG A 90 -9.68 -0.37 0.29
CA ARG A 90 -8.68 -0.62 -0.74
C ARG A 90 -7.57 -1.58 -0.28
N TRP A 91 -7.08 -1.39 0.94
CA TRP A 91 -6.00 -2.21 1.49
C TRP A 91 -6.44 -3.66 1.64
N MET A 92 -7.61 -3.87 2.25
CA MET A 92 -8.19 -5.21 2.45
C MET A 92 -8.48 -5.89 1.11
N ASN A 93 -9.12 -5.20 0.18
CA ASN A 93 -9.41 -5.74 -1.17
C ASN A 93 -8.13 -6.03 -1.96
N GLY A 94 -7.08 -5.23 -1.77
CA GLY A 94 -5.74 -5.46 -2.32
C GLY A 94 -5.16 -6.79 -1.86
N LEU A 95 -5.17 -7.01 -0.55
CA LEU A 95 -4.64 -8.21 0.08
C LEU A 95 -5.43 -9.46 -0.24
N MET A 96 -6.76 -9.41 -0.13
CA MET A 96 -7.60 -10.57 -0.45
C MET A 96 -7.47 -10.98 -1.92
N ARG A 97 -7.35 -10.01 -2.82
CA ARG A 97 -7.09 -10.26 -4.24
C ARG A 97 -5.70 -10.88 -4.46
N ASP A 98 -4.66 -10.36 -3.82
CA ASP A 98 -3.31 -10.92 -3.93
C ASP A 98 -3.25 -12.36 -3.41
N ALA A 99 -3.84 -12.60 -2.24
CA ALA A 99 -3.92 -13.93 -1.63
C ALA A 99 -4.71 -14.91 -2.51
N LEU A 100 -5.82 -14.48 -3.12
CA LEU A 100 -6.58 -15.30 -4.05
C LEU A 100 -5.75 -15.67 -5.30
N HIS A 101 -5.07 -14.71 -5.92
CA HIS A 101 -4.28 -14.96 -7.13
C HIS A 101 -3.05 -15.85 -6.89
N HIS A 102 -2.57 -15.93 -5.66
CA HIS A 102 -1.39 -16.72 -5.29
C HIS A 102 -1.73 -17.96 -4.45
N ASP A 103 -2.99 -18.39 -4.45
CA ASP A 103 -3.47 -19.59 -3.74
C ASP A 103 -3.15 -19.58 -2.23
N ALA A 104 -3.10 -18.38 -1.66
CA ALA A 104 -2.73 -18.12 -0.28
C ALA A 104 -3.93 -17.78 0.63
N LEU A 105 -5.14 -17.75 0.06
CA LEU A 105 -6.36 -17.36 0.76
C LEU A 105 -6.67 -18.26 1.97
N GLN A 106 -6.30 -19.54 1.91
CA GLN A 106 -6.46 -20.50 3.01
C GLN A 106 -5.71 -20.10 4.29
N TRP A 107 -4.59 -19.39 4.16
CA TRP A 107 -3.81 -18.85 5.29
C TRP A 107 -4.19 -17.40 5.59
N ALA A 108 -4.44 -16.61 4.56
CA ALA A 108 -4.75 -15.18 4.66
C ALA A 108 -6.23 -14.87 4.86
N GLY A 109 -7.08 -15.84 5.23
CA GLY A 109 -8.55 -15.73 5.26
C GLY A 109 -9.21 -16.17 6.57
N GLY A 110 -8.47 -16.26 7.68
CA GLY A 110 -8.98 -16.77 8.96
C GLY A 110 -10.20 -16.00 9.49
N THR A 111 -11.10 -16.68 10.21
CA THR A 111 -12.37 -16.13 10.70
C THR A 111 -12.22 -14.94 11.64
N ASP A 112 -11.21 -14.99 12.51
CA ASP A 112 -10.99 -13.97 13.56
C ASP A 112 -10.23 -12.74 13.03
N MET A 113 -9.72 -12.82 11.79
CA MET A 113 -8.93 -11.77 11.18
C MET A 113 -9.75 -10.49 10.97
N LEU A 114 -11.01 -10.62 10.53
CA LEU A 114 -11.89 -9.48 10.27
C LEU A 114 -12.10 -8.63 11.53
N GLU A 115 -12.26 -9.27 12.70
CA GLU A 115 -12.40 -8.59 13.99
C GLU A 115 -11.11 -7.86 14.38
N ARG A 116 -9.95 -8.51 14.23
CA ARG A 116 -8.64 -7.90 14.54
C ARG A 116 -8.34 -6.70 13.65
N ILE A 117 -8.70 -6.75 12.38
CA ILE A 117 -8.57 -5.63 11.45
C ILE A 117 -9.52 -4.51 11.83
N ALA A 118 -10.78 -4.84 12.10
CA ALA A 118 -11.77 -3.86 12.51
C ALA A 118 -11.30 -3.09 13.76
N GLU A 119 -10.76 -3.80 14.77
CA GLU A 119 -10.22 -3.18 15.97
C GLU A 119 -8.95 -2.35 15.66
N SER A 120 -8.02 -2.89 14.88
CA SER A 120 -6.76 -2.22 14.53
C SER A 120 -6.98 -0.96 13.67
N CYS A 121 -8.02 -0.96 12.83
CA CYS A 121 -8.40 0.15 11.95
C CYS A 121 -9.42 1.11 12.58
N ARG A 122 -9.93 0.81 13.79
CA ARG A 122 -10.96 1.62 14.46
C ARG A 122 -10.49 3.02 14.80
N GLN A 123 -9.21 3.16 15.14
CA GLN A 123 -8.60 4.42 15.49
C GLN A 123 -7.51 4.77 14.48
N TYR A 124 -7.42 6.06 14.16
CA TYR A 124 -6.35 6.58 13.32
C TYR A 124 -5.79 7.90 13.82
N LYS A 125 -4.52 8.15 13.48
CA LYS A 125 -3.80 9.40 13.75
C LYS A 125 -3.10 9.89 12.49
N LEU A 126 -3.12 11.21 12.27
CA LEU A 126 -2.35 11.86 11.19
C LEU A 126 -1.25 12.70 11.84
N TYR A 127 0.00 12.43 11.53
CA TYR A 127 1.14 13.18 12.08
C TYR A 127 1.94 13.89 11.01
N LYS A 128 2.43 15.10 11.30
CA LYS A 128 3.34 15.82 10.38
C LYS A 128 4.76 15.28 10.55
N ARG A 129 5.10 14.21 9.84
CA ARG A 129 6.41 13.56 9.84
C ARG A 129 6.69 12.89 8.50
N GLY A 130 7.96 12.86 8.10
CA GLY A 130 8.42 12.12 6.92
C GLY A 130 9.17 10.86 7.31
N HIS A 131 9.40 9.98 6.33
CA HIS A 131 10.27 8.82 6.49
C HIS A 131 11.16 8.71 5.26
N ARG A 132 12.46 9.01 5.39
CA ARG A 132 13.38 9.20 4.24
C ARG A 132 13.38 8.04 3.23
N SER A 133 13.48 6.80 3.71
CA SER A 133 13.50 5.63 2.81
C SER A 133 12.18 5.41 2.08
N ALA A 134 11.06 5.38 2.81
CA ALA A 134 9.73 5.23 2.21
C ALA A 134 9.39 6.40 1.25
N GLN A 135 9.86 7.61 1.55
CA GLN A 135 9.67 8.78 0.68
C GLN A 135 10.45 8.66 -0.64
N GLY A 136 11.63 8.02 -0.65
CA GLY A 136 12.35 7.69 -1.88
C GLY A 136 11.51 6.79 -2.78
N HIS A 137 11.00 5.69 -2.22
CA HIS A 137 10.10 4.76 -2.92
C HIS A 137 8.82 5.43 -3.43
N LEU A 138 8.19 6.29 -2.62
CA LEU A 138 7.03 7.07 -3.05
C LEU A 138 7.35 8.01 -4.21
N GLY A 139 8.55 8.61 -4.21
CA GLY A 139 9.00 9.47 -5.30
C GLY A 139 9.10 8.72 -6.63
N GLU A 140 9.66 7.50 -6.61
CA GLU A 140 9.74 6.63 -7.78
C GLU A 140 8.34 6.21 -8.27
N ILE A 141 7.46 5.79 -7.36
CA ILE A 141 6.08 5.41 -7.69
C ILE A 141 5.33 6.60 -8.31
N ALA A 142 5.47 7.80 -7.73
CA ALA A 142 4.83 9.00 -8.25
C ALA A 142 5.34 9.37 -9.65
N TRP A 143 6.64 9.24 -9.88
CA TRP A 143 7.23 9.46 -11.20
C TRP A 143 6.68 8.48 -12.25
N ILE A 144 6.61 7.18 -11.92
CA ILE A 144 6.02 6.17 -12.80
C ILE A 144 4.53 6.47 -13.05
N PHE A 145 3.77 6.79 -12.00
CA PHE A 145 2.34 7.08 -12.13
C PHE A 145 2.07 8.30 -13.02
N GLU A 146 2.90 9.34 -12.92
CA GLU A 146 2.79 10.53 -13.76
C GLU A 146 3.07 10.24 -15.24
N ASP A 147 4.00 9.33 -15.52
CA ASP A 147 4.28 8.86 -16.88
C ASP A 147 3.08 8.13 -17.47
N TYR A 148 2.50 7.16 -16.73
CA TYR A 148 1.26 6.47 -17.14
C TYR A 148 0.10 7.44 -17.37
N ALA A 149 -0.08 8.39 -16.45
CA ALA A 149 -1.13 9.39 -16.61
C ALA A 149 -0.89 10.22 -17.87
N ALA A 150 0.34 10.68 -18.12
CA ALA A 150 0.68 11.47 -19.30
C ALA A 150 0.46 10.69 -20.60
N GLU A 151 0.85 9.42 -20.64
CA GLU A 151 0.68 8.52 -21.80
C GLU A 151 -0.80 8.29 -22.11
N TRP A 152 -1.62 7.97 -21.10
CA TRP A 152 -3.03 7.65 -21.30
C TRP A 152 -3.94 8.87 -21.38
N GLY A 153 -3.44 10.05 -21.00
CA GLY A 153 -4.20 11.30 -20.99
C GLY A 153 -5.32 11.34 -19.93
N CYS A 154 -5.37 10.38 -19.01
CA CYS A 154 -6.35 10.31 -17.94
C CYS A 154 -5.77 9.68 -16.65
N LEU A 155 -6.41 9.97 -15.51
CA LEU A 155 -6.18 9.22 -14.28
C LEU A 155 -7.03 7.93 -14.28
N PRO A 156 -6.70 6.92 -13.45
CA PRO A 156 -7.55 5.75 -13.28
C PRO A 156 -9.00 6.15 -13.02
N PRO A 157 -9.97 5.62 -13.80
CA PRO A 157 -11.37 6.07 -13.76
C PRO A 157 -12.10 5.61 -12.51
N ASP A 158 -11.63 4.54 -11.87
CA ASP A 158 -12.26 3.91 -10.72
C ASP A 158 -11.21 3.27 -9.81
N GLU A 159 -11.69 2.74 -8.69
CA GLU A 159 -10.82 2.03 -7.76
C GLU A 159 -10.24 0.78 -8.44
N ILE A 160 -10.99 -0.02 -9.18
CA ILE A 160 -10.46 -1.27 -9.79
C ILE A 160 -9.18 -1.01 -10.61
N MET A 161 -9.19 0.01 -11.47
CA MET A 161 -8.04 0.38 -12.30
C MET A 161 -6.86 0.93 -11.49
N ALA A 162 -7.11 1.76 -10.47
CA ALA A 162 -6.05 2.19 -9.56
C ALA A 162 -5.44 0.99 -8.79
N GLY A 163 -6.26 -0.01 -8.43
CA GLY A 163 -5.79 -1.21 -7.74
C GLY A 163 -4.93 -2.12 -8.61
N ARG A 164 -5.13 -2.12 -9.92
CA ARG A 164 -4.24 -2.80 -10.87
C ARG A 164 -2.87 -2.13 -10.91
N PHE A 165 -2.83 -0.80 -10.90
CA PHE A 165 -1.58 -0.06 -10.78
C PHE A 165 -0.87 -0.38 -9.45
N ASP A 166 -1.60 -0.38 -8.33
CA ASP A 166 -1.05 -0.75 -7.02
C ASP A 166 -0.43 -2.16 -7.05
N ALA A 167 -1.16 -3.16 -7.56
CA ALA A 167 -0.66 -4.53 -7.67
C ALA A 167 0.62 -4.60 -8.51
N LYS A 168 0.64 -3.90 -9.66
CA LYS A 168 1.83 -3.81 -10.51
C LYS A 168 3.02 -3.20 -9.76
N MET A 169 2.81 -2.11 -9.04
CA MET A 169 3.88 -1.42 -8.29
C MET A 169 4.40 -2.23 -7.09
N ASN A 170 3.55 -3.06 -6.49
CA ASN A 170 3.89 -3.90 -5.35
C ASN A 170 4.53 -5.24 -5.75
N GLY A 171 4.45 -5.63 -7.02
CA GLY A 171 5.18 -6.79 -7.55
C GLY A 171 6.64 -6.50 -7.91
N PHE A 172 7.08 -5.23 -7.88
CA PHE A 172 8.47 -4.87 -8.14
C PHE A 172 9.31 -4.92 -6.86
N ILE A 173 10.51 -5.50 -7.00
CA ILE A 173 11.51 -5.57 -5.95
C ILE A 173 11.90 -4.17 -5.45
N ARG A 174 11.94 -4.00 -4.12
CA ARG A 174 12.40 -2.78 -3.44
C ARG A 174 13.52 -3.10 -2.45
N GLY A 175 14.53 -2.25 -2.42
CA GLY A 175 15.54 -2.27 -1.36
C GLY A 175 15.00 -1.65 -0.06
N ASN A 176 15.40 -2.18 1.10
CA ASN A 176 15.16 -1.57 2.39
C ASN A 176 16.46 -1.53 3.19
N LYS A 177 16.89 -0.35 3.63
CA LYS A 177 18.16 -0.22 4.37
C LYS A 177 18.18 -1.01 5.69
N SER A 178 17.01 -1.29 6.24
CA SER A 178 16.85 -2.03 7.51
C SER A 178 16.88 -3.55 7.34
N VAL A 179 16.88 -4.08 6.11
CA VAL A 179 16.91 -5.52 5.82
C VAL A 179 18.00 -5.81 4.77
N LYS A 180 18.87 -6.78 5.03
CA LYS A 180 19.89 -7.19 4.06
C LYS A 180 19.23 -7.96 2.92
N GLY A 181 18.91 -7.27 1.82
CA GLY A 181 18.37 -7.91 0.62
C GLY A 181 17.32 -7.07 -0.10
N TYR A 182 16.55 -7.77 -0.91
CA TYR A 182 15.49 -7.26 -1.75
C TYR A 182 14.16 -7.82 -1.23
N LEU A 183 13.15 -6.95 -1.14
CA LEU A 183 11.81 -7.30 -0.66
C LEU A 183 10.83 -7.14 -1.83
N VAL A 184 9.85 -8.03 -1.93
CA VAL A 184 8.70 -7.84 -2.84
C VAL A 184 7.53 -7.34 -1.99
N PRO A 185 7.10 -6.07 -2.14
CA PRO A 185 6.16 -5.44 -1.21
C PRO A 185 4.83 -6.15 -0.99
N ASP A 186 4.26 -6.76 -2.02
CA ASP A 186 3.03 -7.56 -1.91
C ASP A 186 3.20 -8.80 -1.02
N GLU A 187 4.30 -9.53 -1.21
CA GLU A 187 4.67 -10.71 -0.42
C GLU A 187 4.94 -10.37 1.03
N GLU A 188 5.67 -9.28 1.26
CA GLU A 188 5.95 -8.79 2.61
C GLU A 188 4.68 -8.32 3.30
N MET A 189 3.75 -7.69 2.57
CA MET A 189 2.45 -7.33 3.11
C MET A 189 1.58 -8.55 3.41
N MET A 190 1.59 -9.58 2.56
CA MET A 190 0.91 -10.83 2.82
C MET A 190 1.45 -11.51 4.09
N ALA A 191 2.77 -11.64 4.21
CA ALA A 191 3.42 -12.22 5.39
C ALA A 191 3.16 -11.40 6.65
N HIS A 192 3.22 -10.07 6.56
CA HIS A 192 2.84 -9.16 7.65
C HIS A 192 1.40 -9.40 8.08
N TRP A 193 0.48 -9.51 7.12
CA TRP A 193 -0.93 -9.72 7.39
C TRP A 193 -1.21 -11.04 8.10
N MET A 194 -0.64 -12.13 7.60
CA MET A 194 -0.75 -13.46 8.21
C MET A 194 -0.24 -13.48 9.65
N ARG A 195 0.88 -12.80 9.90
CA ARG A 195 1.47 -12.68 11.24
C ARG A 195 0.58 -11.87 12.17
N GLN A 196 0.20 -10.67 11.76
CA GLN A 196 -0.48 -9.70 12.63
C GLN A 196 -1.96 -10.01 12.83
N TYR A 197 -2.66 -10.40 11.77
CA TYR A 197 -4.12 -10.51 11.78
C TYR A 197 -4.62 -11.95 11.75
N CYS A 198 -3.81 -12.91 11.30
CA CYS A 198 -4.18 -14.33 11.32
C CYS A 198 -3.47 -15.11 12.44
N GLY A 199 -2.47 -14.53 13.10
CA GLY A 199 -1.75 -15.16 14.21
C GLY A 199 -0.97 -16.41 13.78
N LEU A 200 -0.54 -16.47 12.52
CA LEU A 200 0.20 -17.61 11.98
C LEU A 200 1.69 -17.51 12.36
N ASP A 201 2.30 -18.67 12.59
CA ASP A 201 3.74 -18.77 12.86
C ASP A 201 4.57 -18.65 11.57
N GLU A 202 5.89 -18.43 11.73
CA GLU A 202 6.80 -18.26 10.60
C GLU A 202 6.90 -19.49 9.69
N SER A 203 6.67 -20.70 10.21
CA SER A 203 6.75 -21.91 9.38
C SER A 203 5.58 -21.96 8.38
N VAL A 204 4.37 -21.64 8.85
CA VAL A 204 3.17 -21.55 8.00
C VAL A 204 3.28 -20.38 7.03
N ILE A 205 3.81 -19.24 7.47
CA ILE A 205 4.05 -18.09 6.59
C ILE A 205 5.06 -18.44 5.49
N GLN A 206 6.09 -19.23 5.80
CA GLN A 206 7.06 -19.68 4.80
C GLN A 206 6.42 -20.65 3.79
N ASP A 207 5.53 -21.54 4.23
CA ASP A 207 4.77 -22.41 3.31
C ASP A 207 3.91 -21.59 2.35
N ALA A 208 3.24 -20.54 2.84
CA ALA A 208 2.48 -19.63 2.00
C ALA A 208 3.35 -18.88 0.98
N ARG A 209 4.57 -18.46 1.37
CA ARG A 209 5.55 -17.86 0.44
C ARG A 209 5.99 -18.86 -0.63
N ASN A 210 6.30 -20.09 -0.24
CA ASN A 210 6.70 -21.15 -1.16
C ASN A 210 5.58 -21.43 -2.19
N ARG A 211 4.33 -21.53 -1.72
CA ARG A 211 3.17 -21.74 -2.62
C ARG A 211 3.00 -20.58 -3.59
N ARG A 212 3.15 -19.36 -3.11
CA ARG A 212 3.09 -18.16 -3.96
C ARG A 212 4.16 -18.17 -5.06
N ASP A 213 5.38 -18.60 -4.74
CA ASP A 213 6.46 -18.75 -5.73
C ASP A 213 6.17 -19.87 -6.73
N GLU A 214 5.57 -20.98 -6.30
CA GLU A 214 5.10 -22.05 -7.18
C GLU A 214 4.06 -21.54 -8.18
N VAL A 215 3.01 -20.87 -7.71
CA VAL A 215 1.96 -20.30 -8.58
C VAL A 215 2.56 -19.32 -9.60
N LYS A 216 3.52 -18.49 -9.19
CA LYS A 216 4.22 -17.58 -10.13
C LYS A 216 5.00 -18.33 -11.20
N ARG A 217 5.61 -19.48 -10.88
CA ARG A 217 6.29 -20.33 -11.87
C ARG A 217 5.27 -20.97 -12.81
N GLU A 218 4.20 -21.54 -12.28
CA GLU A 218 3.10 -22.15 -13.05
C GLU A 218 2.52 -21.14 -14.06
N ILE A 219 2.24 -19.90 -13.63
CA ILE A 219 1.73 -18.84 -14.50
C ILE A 219 2.73 -18.53 -15.63
N ARG A 220 4.01 -18.35 -15.32
CA ARG A 220 5.04 -18.07 -16.34
C ARG A 220 5.19 -19.20 -17.35
N GLU A 221 5.10 -20.45 -16.90
CA GLU A 221 5.16 -21.63 -17.76
C GLU A 221 3.95 -21.69 -18.69
N LEU A 222 2.75 -21.38 -18.19
CA LEU A 222 1.53 -21.30 -19.00
C LEU A 222 1.58 -20.16 -20.01
N GLU A 223 2.04 -18.97 -19.62
CA GLU A 223 2.23 -17.82 -20.51
C GLU A 223 3.22 -18.16 -21.63
N ALA A 224 4.37 -18.75 -21.29
CA ALA A 224 5.38 -19.17 -22.27
C ALA A 224 4.84 -20.26 -23.23
N ALA A 225 4.04 -21.20 -22.74
CA ALA A 225 3.43 -22.22 -23.57
C ALA A 225 2.39 -21.63 -24.55
N HIS A 226 1.63 -20.62 -24.10
CA HIS A 226 0.65 -19.93 -24.94
C HIS A 226 1.35 -19.11 -26.05
N GLU A 227 2.41 -18.37 -25.72
CA GLU A 227 3.21 -17.63 -26.69
C GLU A 227 3.85 -18.53 -27.77
N GLN A 228 4.22 -19.77 -27.42
CA GLN A 228 4.74 -20.75 -28.38
C GLN A 228 3.66 -21.33 -29.30
N GLN A 229 2.40 -21.39 -28.85
CA GLN A 229 1.27 -21.87 -29.68
C GLN A 229 0.79 -20.81 -30.69
N ASP A 230 0.94 -19.53 -30.37
CA ASP A 230 0.55 -18.40 -31.24
C ASP A 230 1.64 -18.01 -32.26
N GLN A 231 2.80 -18.69 -32.29
CA GLN A 231 3.78 -18.51 -33.35
C GLN A 231 3.30 -19.17 -34.65
N PRO A 232 3.15 -18.42 -35.76
CA PRO A 232 2.75 -19.00 -37.03
C PRO A 232 3.80 -20.02 -37.48
N LEU A 233 3.34 -21.22 -37.85
CA LEU A 233 4.14 -22.24 -38.54
C LEU A 233 4.89 -21.58 -39.71
N GLN A 234 6.22 -21.52 -39.61
CA GLN A 234 7.10 -21.10 -40.71
C GLN A 234 7.15 -22.16 -41.80
#